data_AF-A0AAD1YJ97-F1
#
_entry.id   AF-A0AAD1YJ97-F1
#
_cell.length_a   1.000
_cell.length_b   1.000
_cell.length_c   1.000
_cell.angle_alpha   90.00
_cell.angle_beta   90.00
_cell.angle_gamma   90.00
#
_symmetry.space_group_name_H-M   'P 1'
#
loop_
_entity.id
_entity.type
_entity.pdbx_description
1 polymer ?
#
loop_
_entity_poly.entity_id
_entity_poly.type
_entity_poly.pdbx_seq_one_letter_code
_entity_poly.pdbx_strand_id
1 'polypeptide(L)'
;MAKYGTCEECKLDTVVELHHIISRKQLKALEFCEHNFALLCYNHHRNNKTGIHANRELDHKYKLRFQSYLEMSFFNEYLTREEIKAVLEIKDKALESILKHLIQHKGKYFREDVIRACMGGKMMIND
;
A
#
# COMPACT_ATOMS: atom_id res chain seq x y z
N MET A 1 -13.90 -9.04 4.84
CA MET A 1 -15.21 -9.66 4.61
C MET A 1 -15.30 -9.98 3.12
N ALA A 2 -15.81 -11.16 2.78
CA ALA A 2 -16.03 -11.52 1.39
C ALA A 2 -17.28 -10.78 0.88
N LYS A 3 -17.23 -10.28 -0.36
CA LYS A 3 -18.36 -9.61 -1.02
C LYS A 3 -18.36 -9.96 -2.50
N TYR A 4 -19.49 -9.79 -3.17
CA TYR A 4 -19.54 -9.89 -4.63
C TYR A 4 -18.88 -8.65 -5.25
N GLY A 5 -18.06 -8.84 -6.28
CA GLY A 5 -17.38 -7.77 -7.00
C GLY A 5 -16.37 -8.30 -8.02
N THR A 6 -15.66 -7.40 -8.70
CA THR A 6 -14.70 -7.79 -9.74
C THR A 6 -13.32 -8.07 -9.13
N CYS A 7 -12.74 -9.22 -9.46
CA CYS A 7 -11.35 -9.51 -9.09
C CYS A 7 -10.39 -8.63 -9.89
N GLU A 8 -9.47 -7.95 -9.22
CA GLU A 8 -8.51 -7.07 -9.87
C GLU A 8 -7.50 -7.82 -10.75
N GLU A 9 -7.25 -9.10 -10.50
CA GLU A 9 -6.31 -9.90 -11.27
C GLU A 9 -6.95 -10.52 -12.53
N CYS A 10 -7.97 -11.36 -12.37
CA CYS A 10 -8.61 -12.03 -13.53
C CYS A 10 -9.78 -11.28 -14.16
N LYS A 11 -10.18 -10.13 -13.61
CA LYS A 11 -11.30 -9.29 -14.11
C LYS A 11 -12.67 -9.98 -14.16
N LEU A 12 -12.83 -11.10 -13.47
CA LEU A 12 -14.11 -11.80 -13.35
C LEU A 12 -14.92 -11.27 -12.16
N ASP A 13 -16.22 -11.15 -12.35
CA ASP A 13 -17.18 -10.85 -11.28
C ASP A 13 -17.45 -12.11 -10.46
N THR A 14 -17.09 -12.06 -9.18
CA THR A 14 -17.14 -13.22 -8.29
C THR A 14 -17.11 -12.78 -6.82
N VAL A 15 -17.04 -13.73 -5.90
CA VAL A 15 -16.78 -13.44 -4.50
C VAL A 15 -15.31 -13.04 -4.34
N VAL A 16 -15.10 -11.78 -3.94
CA VAL A 16 -13.79 -11.19 -3.70
C VAL A 16 -13.59 -10.90 -2.22
N GLU A 17 -12.33 -10.91 -1.82
CA GLU A 17 -11.89 -10.50 -0.51
C GLU A 17 -10.89 -9.35 -0.63
N LEU A 18 -10.93 -8.46 0.36
CA LEU A 18 -9.97 -7.39 0.49
C LEU A 18 -8.61 -7.94 0.96
N HIS A 19 -7.59 -7.71 0.15
CA HIS A 19 -6.19 -7.96 0.47
C HIS A 19 -5.49 -6.63 0.77
N HIS A 20 -4.65 -6.60 1.82
CA HIS A 20 -3.78 -5.48 2.13
C HIS A 20 -2.41 -5.72 1.48
N ILE A 21 -2.03 -4.90 0.50
CA ILE A 21 -0.77 -5.03 -0.26
C ILE A 21 0.43 -4.94 0.68
N ILE A 22 0.49 -3.87 1.48
CA ILE A 22 1.30 -3.79 2.68
C ILE A 22 0.47 -4.31 3.82
N SER A 23 0.84 -5.50 4.31
CA SER A 23 0.06 -6.21 5.31
C SER A 23 -0.08 -5.41 6.60
N ARG A 24 -1.20 -5.60 7.30
CA ARG A 24 -1.44 -4.96 8.61
C ARG A 24 -0.38 -5.31 9.67
N LYS A 25 0.31 -6.44 9.50
CA LYS A 25 1.43 -6.86 10.36
C LYS A 25 2.69 -6.04 10.07
N GLN A 26 2.92 -5.68 8.81
CA GLN A 26 4.06 -4.83 8.43
C GLN A 26 3.80 -3.37 8.82
N LEU A 27 2.62 -2.83 8.48
CA LEU A 27 2.31 -1.43 8.76
C LEU A 27 0.82 -1.24 9.03
N LYS A 28 0.43 -1.32 10.31
CA LYS A 28 -0.96 -1.15 10.76
C LYS A 28 -1.57 0.21 10.40
N ALA A 29 -0.73 1.24 10.22
CA ALA A 29 -1.16 2.58 9.83
C ALA A 29 -1.94 2.62 8.50
N LEU A 30 -1.63 1.70 7.58
CA LEU A 30 -2.28 1.61 6.27
C LEU A 30 -3.49 0.68 6.25
N GLU A 31 -4.03 0.28 7.41
CA GLU A 31 -5.20 -0.62 7.47
C GLU A 31 -6.43 -0.05 6.75
N PHE A 32 -6.56 1.28 6.72
CA PHE A 32 -7.67 2.02 6.13
C PHE A 32 -7.26 2.88 4.93
N CYS A 33 -6.07 2.66 4.37
CA CYS A 33 -5.62 3.35 3.15
C CYS A 33 -6.18 2.58 1.94
N GLU A 34 -7.11 3.18 1.20
CA GLU A 34 -7.80 2.48 0.10
C GLU A 34 -6.85 2.05 -1.02
N HIS A 35 -5.83 2.86 -1.30
CA HIS A 35 -4.79 2.54 -2.29
C HIS A 35 -3.89 1.37 -1.89
N ASN A 36 -3.86 1.00 -0.60
CA ASN A 36 -3.18 -0.19 -0.08
C ASN A 36 -4.05 -1.46 -0.20
N PHE A 37 -5.23 -1.39 -0.81
CA PHE A 37 -6.13 -2.53 -0.97
C PHE A 37 -6.08 -3.15 -2.36
N ALA A 38 -6.39 -4.44 -2.42
CA ALA A 38 -6.70 -5.16 -3.64
C ALA A 38 -7.90 -6.09 -3.42
N LEU A 39 -8.89 -6.08 -4.32
CA LEU A 39 -10.01 -7.01 -4.33
C LEU A 39 -9.65 -8.24 -5.15
N LEU A 40 -9.48 -9.38 -4.47
CA LEU A 40 -9.01 -10.61 -5.09
C LEU A 40 -9.99 -11.75 -4.84
N CYS A 41 -10.27 -12.55 -5.87
CA CYS A 41 -11.06 -13.77 -5.71
C CYS A 41 -10.27 -14.84 -4.96
N TYR A 42 -10.92 -15.94 -4.56
CA TYR A 42 -10.27 -17.04 -3.85
C TYR A 42 -8.95 -17.52 -4.52
N ASN A 43 -8.94 -17.64 -5.85
CA ASN A 43 -7.79 -18.11 -6.61
C ASN A 43 -6.59 -17.17 -6.56
N HIS A 44 -6.82 -15.85 -6.49
CA HIS A 44 -5.74 -14.85 -6.43
C HIS A 44 -5.47 -14.36 -5.01
N HIS A 45 -6.35 -14.64 -4.04
CA HIS A 45 -6.12 -14.28 -2.65
C HIS A 45 -5.53 -15.44 -1.84
N ARG A 46 -6.22 -16.59 -1.77
CA ARG A 46 -5.98 -17.65 -0.78
C ARG A 46 -5.39 -18.93 -1.33
N ASN A 47 -5.52 -19.19 -2.63
CA ASN A 47 -5.00 -20.41 -3.24
C ASN A 47 -3.51 -20.57 -2.95
N ASN A 48 -3.10 -21.76 -2.53
CA ASN A 48 -1.75 -22.06 -2.07
C ASN A 48 -0.69 -22.16 -3.19
N LYS A 49 -1.10 -22.00 -4.46
CA LYS A 49 -0.20 -21.98 -5.62
C LYS A 49 -0.28 -20.65 -6.37
N THR A 50 -1.49 -20.16 -6.62
CA THR A 50 -1.73 -18.96 -7.45
C THR A 50 -2.08 -17.72 -6.64
N GLY A 51 -2.45 -17.88 -5.38
CA GLY A 51 -2.85 -16.77 -4.51
C GLY A 51 -1.66 -15.90 -4.14
N ILE A 52 -1.91 -14.61 -3.92
CA ILE A 52 -0.89 -13.60 -3.65
C ILE A 52 -0.01 -13.94 -2.43
N HIS A 53 -0.55 -14.65 -1.44
CA HIS A 53 0.23 -15.12 -0.28
C HIS A 53 1.26 -16.20 -0.62
N ALA A 54 1.07 -16.93 -1.73
CA ALA A 54 1.94 -18.01 -2.19
C ALA A 54 2.71 -17.66 -3.49
N ASN A 55 2.28 -16.63 -4.21
CA ASN A 55 2.86 -16.20 -5.48
C ASN A 55 3.67 -14.90 -5.30
N ARG A 56 5.00 -15.04 -5.26
CA ARG A 56 5.94 -13.92 -5.08
C ARG A 56 5.87 -12.89 -6.19
N GLU A 57 5.64 -13.31 -7.43
CA GLU A 57 5.54 -12.41 -8.58
C GLU A 57 4.27 -11.55 -8.47
N LEU A 58 3.15 -12.17 -8.08
CA LEU A 58 1.90 -11.46 -7.85
C LEU A 58 2.02 -10.48 -6.68
N ASP A 59 2.59 -10.88 -5.55
CA ASP A 59 2.86 -9.98 -4.41
C ASP A 59 3.76 -8.80 -4.82
N HIS A 60 4.82 -9.08 -5.58
CA HIS A 60 5.71 -8.05 -6.10
C HIS A 60 4.97 -7.05 -7.01
N LYS A 61 4.17 -7.54 -7.95
CA LYS A 61 3.36 -6.71 -8.86
C LYS A 61 2.46 -5.73 -8.11
N TYR A 62 1.76 -6.19 -7.07
CA TYR A 62 0.87 -5.32 -6.30
C TYR A 62 1.65 -4.33 -5.42
N LYS A 63 2.80 -4.73 -4.85
CA LYS A 63 3.67 -3.80 -4.12
C LYS A 63 4.24 -2.72 -5.03
N LEU A 64 4.69 -3.08 -6.22
CA LEU A 64 5.16 -2.13 -7.22
C LEU A 64 4.04 -1.15 -7.60
N ARG A 65 2.82 -1.64 -7.83
CA ARG A 65 1.65 -0.79 -8.08
C ARG A 65 1.42 0.24 -6.97
N PHE A 66 1.49 -0.19 -5.71
CA PHE A 66 1.31 0.74 -4.59
C PHE A 66 2.46 1.75 -4.49
N GLN A 67 3.71 1.31 -4.69
CA GLN A 67 4.85 2.21 -4.74
C GLN A 67 4.73 3.25 -5.86
N SER A 68 4.37 2.83 -7.08
CA SER A 68 4.16 3.74 -8.20
C SER A 68 3.05 4.76 -7.92
N TYR A 69 1.96 4.34 -7.26
CA TYR A 69 0.92 5.27 -6.81
C TYR A 69 1.50 6.36 -5.89
N LEU A 70 2.33 5.98 -4.90
CA LEU A 70 2.95 6.95 -3.99
C LEU A 70 3.94 7.87 -4.71
N GLU A 71 4.78 7.32 -5.59
CA GLU A 71 5.76 8.08 -6.38
C GLU A 71 5.11 9.10 -7.32
N MET A 72 3.95 8.74 -7.89
CA MET A 72 3.16 9.63 -8.76
C MET A 72 2.35 10.66 -7.97
N SER A 73 1.86 10.31 -6.77
CA SER A 73 1.00 11.19 -5.98
C SER A 73 1.78 12.17 -5.11
N PHE A 74 2.99 11.80 -4.70
CA PHE A 74 3.91 12.71 -4.00
C PHE A 74 4.72 13.53 -5.01
N PHE A 75 4.14 14.65 -5.44
CA PHE A 75 4.75 15.52 -6.46
C PHE A 75 6.03 16.22 -5.99
N ASN A 76 6.11 16.60 -4.72
CA ASN A 76 7.21 17.38 -4.16
C ASN A 76 8.30 16.49 -3.56
N GLU A 77 9.56 16.93 -3.65
CA GLU A 77 10.71 16.28 -3.00
C GLU A 77 10.61 16.34 -1.47
N TYR A 78 10.02 17.42 -0.94
CA TYR A 78 9.77 17.62 0.49
C TYR A 78 8.29 17.81 0.73
N LEU A 79 7.72 16.92 1.54
CA LEU A 79 6.28 16.82 1.79
C LEU A 79 5.94 17.34 3.18
N THR A 80 4.90 18.15 3.26
CA THR A 80 4.22 18.50 4.50
C THR A 80 3.38 17.32 5.00
N ARG A 81 3.03 17.35 6.27
CA ARG A 81 2.12 16.37 6.86
C ARG A 81 0.78 16.34 6.13
N GLU A 82 0.28 17.51 5.75
CA GLU A 82 -1.01 17.70 5.09
C GLU A 82 -1.03 17.08 3.69
N GLU A 83 0.04 17.25 2.91
CA GLU A 83 0.21 16.58 1.61
C GLU A 83 0.23 15.05 1.77
N ILE A 84 0.94 14.54 2.78
CA ILE A 84 1.01 13.09 3.03
C ILE A 84 -0.37 12.55 3.44
N LYS A 85 -1.08 13.27 4.30
CA LYS A 85 -2.42 12.91 4.73
C LYS A 85 -3.41 12.88 3.58
N ALA A 86 -3.33 13.86 2.68
CA ALA A 86 -4.22 13.96 1.52
C ALA A 86 -4.04 12.79 0.54
N VAL A 87 -2.81 12.32 0.34
CA VAL A 87 -2.53 11.17 -0.56
C VAL A 87 -2.88 9.83 0.07
N LEU A 88 -2.64 9.67 1.39
CA LEU A 88 -2.89 8.39 2.07
C LEU A 88 -4.34 8.24 2.55
N GLU A 89 -5.04 9.36 2.77
CA GLU A 89 -6.42 9.45 3.27
C GLU A 89 -6.64 8.68 4.59
N ILE A 90 -5.64 8.71 5.47
CA ILE A 90 -5.67 8.03 6.77
C ILE A 90 -5.88 9.00 7.94
N LYS A 91 -6.28 8.44 9.08
CA LYS A 91 -6.46 9.18 10.35
C LYS A 91 -5.12 9.72 10.88
N ASP A 92 -5.16 10.84 11.59
CA ASP A 92 -3.96 11.49 12.15
C ASP A 92 -3.11 10.55 13.00
N LYS A 93 -3.74 9.75 13.87
CA LYS A 93 -3.00 8.78 14.71
C LYS A 93 -2.22 7.75 13.87
N ALA A 94 -2.78 7.33 12.74
CA ALA A 94 -2.11 6.40 11.84
C ALA A 94 -0.95 7.11 11.12
N LEU A 95 -1.18 8.33 10.64
CA LEU A 95 -0.16 9.16 10.02
C LEU A 95 1.03 9.43 10.96
N GLU A 96 0.78 9.80 12.21
CA GLU A 96 1.83 9.99 13.22
C GLU A 96 2.71 8.76 13.38
N SER A 97 2.11 7.56 13.34
CA SER A 97 2.86 6.31 13.51
C SER A 97 3.81 6.01 12.35
N ILE A 98 3.52 6.54 11.15
CA ILE A 98 4.41 6.48 9.98
C ILE A 98 5.52 7.53 10.15
N LEU A 99 5.15 8.77 10.51
CA LEU A 99 6.04 9.92 10.48
C LEU A 99 6.99 10.02 11.68
N LYS A 100 6.66 9.41 12.83
CA LYS A 100 7.40 9.53 14.11
C LYS A 100 8.88 9.13 14.05
N HIS A 101 9.28 8.35 13.06
CA HIS A 101 10.66 7.89 12.89
C HIS A 101 11.38 8.58 11.72
N LEU A 102 10.69 9.50 11.02
CA LEU A 102 11.26 10.24 9.90
C LEU A 102 11.87 11.56 10.37
N ILE A 103 12.98 11.93 9.75
CA ILE A 103 13.66 13.20 10.03
C ILE A 103 12.89 14.31 9.31
N GLN A 104 12.64 15.39 10.05
CA GLN A 104 12.07 16.60 9.47
C GLN A 104 13.16 17.60 9.06
N HIS A 105 12.99 18.20 7.89
CA HIS A 105 13.76 19.33 7.40
C HIS A 105 12.82 20.54 7.27
N LYS A 106 12.96 21.51 8.19
CA LYS A 106 12.12 22.73 8.21
C LYS A 106 10.61 22.42 8.21
N GLY A 107 10.18 21.42 8.99
CA GLY A 107 8.79 21.00 9.11
C GLY A 107 8.26 20.14 7.96
N LYS A 108 9.13 19.67 7.05
CA LYS A 108 8.79 18.77 5.94
C LYS A 108 9.56 17.46 6.01
N TYR A 109 9.08 16.44 5.33
CA TYR A 109 9.68 15.11 5.24
C TYR A 109 10.24 14.89 3.84
N PHE A 110 11.39 14.22 3.74
CA PHE A 110 11.91 13.83 2.44
C PHE A 110 10.99 12.77 1.81
N ARG A 111 10.63 12.97 0.54
CA ARG A 111 9.66 12.14 -0.19
C ARG A 111 10.04 10.67 -0.17
N GLU A 112 11.30 10.35 -0.43
CA GLU A 112 11.74 8.95 -0.48
C GLU A 112 11.59 8.25 0.88
N ASP A 113 11.87 8.96 1.97
CA ASP A 113 11.72 8.42 3.33
C ASP A 113 10.25 8.11 3.64
N VAL A 114 9.33 8.98 3.20
CA VAL A 114 7.88 8.76 3.35
C VAL A 114 7.42 7.55 2.55
N ILE A 115 7.85 7.43 1.29
CA ILE A 115 7.50 6.28 0.44
C ILE A 115 8.05 4.99 1.06
N ARG A 116 9.33 4.98 1.43
CA ARG A 116 9.97 3.83 2.06
C ARG A 116 9.26 3.41 3.35
N ALA A 117 8.84 4.37 4.18
CA ALA A 117 8.06 4.10 5.38
C ALA A 117 6.71 3.44 5.03
N CYS A 118 5.98 3.98 4.05
CA CYS A 118 4.71 3.41 3.58
C CYS A 118 4.88 1.99 3.01
N MET A 119 6.02 1.70 2.39
CA MET A 119 6.38 0.38 1.86
C MET A 119 6.89 -0.62 2.92
N GLY A 120 6.81 -0.27 4.22
CA GLY A 120 7.26 -1.14 5.30
C GLY A 120 8.79 -1.25 5.40
N GLY A 121 9.51 -0.22 4.94
CA GLY A 121 10.97 -0.09 5.05
C GLY A 121 11.76 -0.60 3.83
N LYS A 122 11.11 -1.17 2.82
CA LYS A 122 11.79 -1.72 1.63
C LYS A 122 11.11 -1.25 0.34
N MET A 123 11.90 -0.64 -0.53
CA MET A 123 11.47 -0.28 -1.90
C MET A 123 11.50 -1.51 -2.80
N MET A 124 10.56 -1.56 -3.74
CA MET A 124 10.56 -2.48 -4.86
C MET A 124 11.52 -1.94 -5.93
N ILE A 125 12.35 -2.82 -6.46
CA ILE A 125 13.30 -2.53 -7.54
C ILE A 125 12.79 -3.32 -8.76
N ASN A 126 12.72 -2.66 -9.91
CA ASN A 126 12.53 -3.35 -11.18
C ASN A 126 13.90 -3.89 -11.58
N ASP A 127 14.02 -5.22 -11.65
CA ASP A 127 15.18 -5.88 -12.26
C ASP A 127 15.13 -5.76 -13.79
#